data_AF-A0A2G8LI89-F1
#
_entry.id   AF-A0A2G8LI89-F1
#
_cell.length_a   1.000
_cell.length_b   1.000
_cell.length_c   1.000
_cell.angle_alpha   90.00
_cell.angle_beta   90.00
_cell.angle_gamma   90.00
#
_symmetry.space_group_name_H-M   'P 1'
#
loop_
_entity.id
_entity.type
_entity.pdbx_description
1 polymer ?
#
loop_
_entity_poly.entity_id
_entity_poly.type
_entity_poly.pdbx_seq_one_letter_code
_entity_poly.pdbx_strand_id
1 'polypeptide(L)'
;MKGILALEVPQCSEHQKGKLRFYCTTCSKLVCRDCAIVGHRGHECLEAKNRVNIAKQNLQLAIENSGKPVMSVRQISAKVDAATISVEKQIDDSERKVDQQYDQVIERLNADRNKLKQELEKIKTQQCTPLQEIKDEVTNWTEAMENTQVVAKKIMAAENQWDILGMEKDITDAFKKLHDDDVALNNKHLSVQEVLSTIITFSPSVMNVSNSPSQMSNQVTRNRLYNRCPTCREIRNRTPLKFQPVSGIPVNENLLGTVQQSPR
;
A
#
# COMPACT_ATOMS: atom_id res chain seq x y z
N MET A 1 25.02 40.92 26.39
CA MET A 1 25.56 40.88 27.76
C MET A 1 25.29 42.22 28.44
N LYS A 2 24.18 42.36 29.17
CA LYS A 2 23.95 43.47 30.10
C LYS A 2 23.91 42.88 31.50
N GLY A 3 24.75 43.39 32.38
CA GLY A 3 25.07 42.80 33.67
C GLY A 3 23.85 42.63 34.57
N ILE A 4 23.66 41.42 35.09
CA ILE A 4 22.72 41.11 36.17
C ILE A 4 23.55 40.91 37.43
N LEU A 5 24.16 42.00 37.88
CA LEU A 5 24.49 42.15 39.30
C LEU A 5 23.60 43.29 39.75
N ALA A 6 22.37 42.98 40.14
CA ALA A 6 21.57 43.92 40.90
C ALA A 6 22.34 44.18 42.20
N LEU A 7 23.07 45.29 42.26
CA LEU A 7 23.74 45.78 43.46
C LEU A 7 22.73 46.28 44.51
N GLU A 8 21.45 46.33 44.17
CA GLU A 8 20.38 46.83 45.03
C GLU A 8 19.55 45.68 45.62
N VAL A 9 19.37 45.73 46.95
CA VAL A 9 18.51 44.79 47.67
C VAL A 9 17.05 45.01 47.26
N PRO A 10 16.32 43.98 46.80
CA PRO A 10 14.91 44.11 46.41
C PRO A 10 14.02 44.67 47.52
N GLN A 11 12.99 45.43 47.13
CA GLN A 11 12.00 46.01 48.05
C GLN A 11 10.85 45.03 48.32
N CYS A 12 10.25 45.14 49.49
CA CYS A 12 9.08 44.38 49.91
C CYS A 12 7.82 45.00 49.31
N SER A 13 6.94 44.16 48.76
CA SER A 13 5.62 44.58 48.26
C SER A 13 4.69 45.04 49.38
N GLU A 14 4.77 44.40 50.55
CA GLU A 14 3.83 44.61 51.66
C GLU A 14 4.23 45.77 52.59
N HIS A 15 5.51 46.15 52.61
CA HIS A 15 6.04 47.14 53.56
C HIS A 15 6.83 48.22 52.83
N GLN A 16 6.33 49.46 52.85
CA GLN A 16 6.93 50.60 52.17
C GLN A 16 8.35 50.86 52.72
N LYS A 17 9.36 50.90 51.82
CA LYS A 17 10.80 50.98 52.13
C LYS A 17 11.41 49.74 52.81
N GLY A 18 10.67 48.63 52.93
CA GLY A 18 11.18 47.38 53.50
C GLY A 18 12.14 46.66 52.56
N LYS A 19 13.42 46.54 52.93
CA LYS A 19 14.41 45.78 52.11
C LYS A 19 14.33 44.28 52.42
N LEU A 20 14.28 43.43 51.39
CA LEU A 20 14.24 41.96 51.49
C LEU A 20 15.62 41.36 51.84
N ARG A 21 16.07 41.59 53.07
CA ARG A 21 17.40 41.19 53.56
C ARG A 21 17.45 39.80 54.20
N PHE A 22 16.30 39.19 54.48
CA PHE A 22 16.20 37.89 55.13
C PHE A 22 15.62 36.85 54.18
N TYR A 23 15.95 35.59 54.40
CA TYR A 23 15.40 34.43 53.71
C TYR A 23 14.73 33.52 54.74
N CYS A 24 13.42 33.32 54.58
CA CYS A 24 12.68 32.35 55.39
C CYS A 24 12.86 30.96 54.76
N THR A 25 13.52 30.03 55.47
CA THR A 25 13.79 28.67 54.96
C THR A 25 12.53 27.84 54.89
N THR A 26 11.65 27.98 55.88
CA THR A 26 10.35 27.29 55.94
C THR A 26 9.46 27.63 54.74
N CYS A 27 9.43 28.90 54.32
CA CYS A 27 8.63 29.36 53.19
C CYS A 27 9.40 29.47 51.87
N SER A 28 10.71 29.18 51.89
CA SER A 28 11.61 29.28 50.74
C SER A 28 11.55 30.61 49.97
N LYS A 29 11.42 31.75 50.67
CA LYS A 29 11.29 33.08 50.04
C LYS A 29 12.06 34.18 50.79
N LEU A 30 12.41 35.24 50.05
CA LEU A 30 12.99 36.45 50.62
C LEU A 30 11.91 37.26 51.36
N VAL A 31 12.27 37.80 52.53
CA VAL A 31 11.37 38.56 53.41
C VAL A 31 12.07 39.80 53.98
N CYS A 32 11.33 40.87 54.24
CA CYS A 32 11.85 42.03 54.97
C CYS A 32 11.75 41.78 56.49
N ARG A 33 12.27 42.72 57.29
CA ARG A 33 12.23 42.64 58.75
C ARG A 33 10.79 42.54 59.29
N ASP A 34 9.88 43.35 58.78
CA ASP A 34 8.49 43.40 59.25
C ASP A 34 7.74 42.11 58.88
N CYS A 35 7.94 41.60 57.66
CA CYS A 35 7.46 40.28 57.26
C CYS A 35 7.99 39.17 58.16
N ALA A 36 9.27 39.22 58.58
CA ALA A 36 9.84 38.22 59.47
C ALA A 36 9.16 38.19 60.85
N ILE A 37 8.77 39.37 61.37
CA ILE A 37 8.16 39.52 62.70
C ILE A 37 6.66 39.18 62.68
N VAL A 38 5.94 39.65 61.66
CA VAL A 38 4.47 39.59 61.64
C VAL A 38 3.98 38.39 60.84
N GLY A 39 4.51 38.19 59.63
CA GLY A 39 4.03 37.17 58.68
C GLY A 39 4.77 35.83 58.72
N HIS A 40 5.97 35.79 59.28
CA HIS A 40 6.83 34.61 59.38
C HIS A 40 7.24 34.31 60.82
N ARG A 41 6.41 34.72 61.78
CA ARG A 41 6.65 34.50 63.20
C ARG A 41 6.78 33.00 63.49
N GLY A 42 7.89 32.60 64.09
CA GLY A 42 8.18 31.19 64.41
C GLY A 42 8.78 30.39 63.26
N HIS A 43 8.98 30.97 62.07
CA HIS A 43 9.74 30.34 61.00
C HIS A 43 11.22 30.67 61.11
N GLU A 44 12.07 29.73 60.68
CA GLU A 44 13.50 29.99 60.60
C GLU A 44 13.78 31.00 59.47
N CYS A 45 14.32 32.16 59.85
CA CYS A 45 14.71 33.23 58.95
C CYS A 45 16.18 33.57 59.18
N LEU A 46 16.98 33.54 58.12
CA LEU A 46 18.40 33.91 58.17
C LEU A 46 18.70 35.05 57.20
N GLU A 47 19.81 35.75 57.41
CA GLU A 47 20.23 36.81 56.48
C GLU A 47 20.46 36.21 55.08
N ALA A 48 19.91 36.83 54.05
CA ALA A 48 19.95 36.32 52.68
C ALA A 48 21.39 36.02 52.23
N LYS A 49 22.36 36.88 52.59
CA LYS A 49 23.80 36.68 52.31
C LYS A 49 24.33 35.33 52.84
N ASN A 50 23.82 34.84 53.97
CA ASN A 50 24.24 33.58 54.57
C ASN A 50 23.66 32.38 53.79
N ARG A 51 22.49 32.54 53.16
CA ARG A 51 21.87 31.51 52.31
C ARG A 51 22.50 31.39 50.93
N VAL A 52 23.02 32.49 50.36
CA VAL A 52 23.50 32.54 48.98
C VAL A 52 24.52 31.45 48.66
N ASN A 53 25.49 31.22 49.55
CA ASN A 53 26.54 30.23 49.30
C ASN A 53 25.99 28.80 49.25
N ILE A 54 25.07 28.46 50.16
CA ILE A 54 24.39 27.16 50.17
C ILE A 54 23.53 26.98 48.92
N ALA A 55 22.79 28.02 48.52
CA ALA A 55 21.98 27.98 47.31
C ALA A 55 22.82 27.77 46.05
N LYS A 56 23.98 28.46 45.94
CA LYS A 56 24.93 28.27 44.84
C LYS A 56 25.45 26.84 44.79
N GLN A 57 25.86 26.26 45.93
CA GLN A 57 26.33 24.88 46.00
C GLN A 57 25.23 23.89 45.59
N ASN A 58 24.00 24.06 46.08
CA ASN A 58 22.89 23.18 45.73
C ASN A 58 22.55 23.25 44.22
N LEU A 59 22.56 24.45 43.64
CA LEU A 59 22.34 24.63 42.20
C LEU A 59 23.48 24.02 41.38
N GLN A 60 24.72 24.20 41.81
CA GLN A 60 25.89 23.61 41.16
C GLN A 60 25.82 22.08 41.16
N LEU A 61 25.50 21.47 42.31
CA LEU A 61 25.29 20.03 42.41
C LEU A 61 24.12 19.55 41.53
N ALA A 62 23.03 20.30 41.46
CA ALA A 62 21.91 19.96 40.58
C ALA A 62 22.31 20.00 39.10
N ILE A 63 23.12 21.00 38.69
CA ILE A 63 23.66 21.10 37.33
C ILE A 63 24.57 19.92 37.03
N GLU A 64 25.53 19.62 37.92
CA GLU A 64 26.47 18.51 37.76
C GLU A 64 25.75 17.16 37.67
N ASN A 65 24.70 16.96 38.47
CA ASN A 65 23.90 15.74 38.47
C ASN A 65 22.94 15.64 37.26
N SER A 66 22.60 16.75 36.61
CA SER A 66 21.67 16.78 35.46
C SER A 66 22.28 16.26 34.15
N GLY A 67 23.61 16.26 34.03
CA GLY A 67 24.30 15.88 32.79
C GLY A 67 24.04 14.44 32.37
N LYS A 68 24.11 13.48 33.31
CA LYS A 68 23.88 12.05 33.03
C LYS A 68 22.44 11.77 32.54
N PRO A 69 21.38 12.24 33.22
CA PRO A 69 20.01 12.13 32.71
C PRO A 69 19.82 12.72 31.31
N VAL A 70 20.36 13.92 31.04
CA VAL A 70 20.24 14.56 29.73
C VAL A 70 20.87 13.69 28.63
N MET A 71 22.07 13.16 28.86
CA MET A 71 22.73 12.28 27.90
C MET A 71 21.97 10.97 27.69
N SER A 72 21.42 10.38 28.75
CA SER A 72 20.59 9.17 28.65
C SER A 72 19.34 9.39 27.83
N VAL A 73 18.60 10.49 28.07
CA VAL A 73 17.39 10.81 27.30
C VAL A 73 17.73 11.12 25.84
N ARG A 74 18.85 11.80 25.56
CA ARG A 74 19.32 12.02 24.18
C ARG A 74 19.63 10.71 23.44
N GLN A 75 20.24 9.74 24.12
CA GLN A 75 20.48 8.41 23.54
C GLN A 75 19.18 7.66 23.27
N ILE A 76 18.19 7.77 24.15
CA ILE A 76 16.86 7.19 23.92
C ILE A 76 16.21 7.85 22.69
N SER A 77 16.24 9.18 22.59
CA SER A 77 15.73 9.91 21.42
C SER A 77 16.35 9.41 20.13
N ALA A 78 17.69 9.33 20.05
CA ALA A 78 18.37 8.86 18.86
C ALA A 78 18.01 7.40 18.49
N LYS A 79 17.79 6.53 19.49
CA LYS A 79 17.33 5.15 19.26
C LYS A 79 15.89 5.11 18.75
N VAL A 80 15.01 5.96 19.29
CA VAL A 80 13.63 6.07 18.82
C VAL A 80 13.61 6.57 17.37
N ASP A 81 14.36 7.62 17.05
CA ASP A 81 14.44 8.16 15.69
C ASP A 81 14.94 7.10 14.69
N ALA A 82 15.99 6.37 15.05
CA ALA A 82 16.51 5.28 14.23
C ALA A 82 15.51 4.12 14.07
N ALA A 83 14.77 3.78 15.14
CA ALA A 83 13.75 2.74 15.10
C ALA A 83 12.56 3.17 14.22
N THR A 84 12.13 4.42 14.30
CA THR A 84 11.06 4.99 13.46
C THR A 84 11.42 4.88 11.99
N ILE A 85 12.59 5.39 11.59
CA ILE A 85 13.08 5.31 10.20
C ILE A 85 13.17 3.85 9.73
N SER A 86 13.62 2.94 10.61
CA SER A 86 13.72 1.52 10.28
C SER A 86 12.37 0.86 10.06
N VAL A 87 11.35 1.23 10.85
CA VAL A 87 9.99 0.71 10.70
C VAL A 87 9.34 1.26 9.43
N GLU A 88 9.44 2.56 9.18
CA GLU A 88 8.93 3.19 7.95
C GLU A 88 9.51 2.52 6.71
N LYS A 89 10.83 2.34 6.66
CA LYS A 89 11.48 1.62 5.56
C LYS A 89 10.98 0.18 5.41
N GLN A 90 10.77 -0.53 6.51
CA GLN A 90 10.26 -1.91 6.47
C GLN A 90 8.81 -1.98 5.96
N ILE A 91 7.99 -0.98 6.27
CA ILE A 91 6.63 -0.85 5.73
C ILE A 91 6.72 -0.61 4.23
N ASP A 92 7.50 0.38 3.78
CA ASP A 92 7.69 0.69 2.36
C ASP A 92 8.26 -0.51 1.55
N ASP A 93 9.21 -1.24 2.13
CA ASP A 93 9.76 -2.47 1.53
C ASP A 93 8.70 -3.58 1.46
N SER A 94 7.83 -3.69 2.47
CA SER A 94 6.75 -4.68 2.52
C SER A 94 5.65 -4.36 1.52
N GLU A 95 5.22 -3.11 1.43
CA GLU A 95 4.23 -2.65 0.45
C GLU A 95 4.68 -2.93 -0.98
N ARG A 96 5.93 -2.57 -1.32
CA ARG A 96 6.51 -2.88 -2.64
C ARG A 96 6.55 -4.38 -2.94
N LYS A 97 6.83 -5.22 -1.94
CA LYS A 97 6.82 -6.68 -2.10
C LYS A 97 5.42 -7.21 -2.36
N VAL A 98 4.41 -6.68 -1.65
CA VAL A 98 3.01 -7.04 -1.88
C VAL A 98 2.63 -6.71 -3.31
N ASP A 99 2.87 -5.47 -3.76
CA ASP A 99 2.54 -5.06 -5.13
C ASP A 99 3.24 -5.94 -6.16
N GLN A 100 4.55 -6.18 -6.01
CA GLN A 100 5.30 -7.04 -6.92
C GLN A 100 4.76 -8.48 -6.98
N GLN A 101 4.30 -9.03 -5.85
CA GLN A 101 3.72 -10.38 -5.82
C GLN A 101 2.39 -10.42 -6.58
N TYR A 102 1.54 -9.42 -6.43
CA TYR A 102 0.26 -9.35 -7.14
C TYR A 102 0.47 -9.09 -8.63
N ASP A 103 1.41 -8.23 -9.02
CA ASP A 103 1.75 -7.99 -10.42
C ASP A 103 2.21 -9.28 -11.12
N GLN A 104 3.06 -10.09 -10.47
CA GLN A 104 3.46 -11.39 -11.00
C GLN A 104 2.31 -12.39 -11.15
N VAL A 105 1.30 -12.33 -10.27
CA VAL A 105 0.09 -13.15 -10.39
C VAL A 105 -0.77 -12.66 -11.56
N ILE A 106 -0.93 -11.35 -11.70
CA ILE A 106 -1.68 -10.72 -12.82
C ILE A 106 -1.01 -11.06 -14.16
N GLU A 107 0.31 -10.98 -14.26
CA GLU A 107 1.05 -11.37 -15.46
C GLU A 107 0.82 -12.83 -15.82
N ARG A 108 0.89 -13.75 -14.85
CA ARG A 108 0.61 -15.18 -15.08
C ARG A 108 -0.83 -15.44 -15.50
N LEU A 109 -1.80 -14.76 -14.89
CA LEU A 109 -3.22 -14.84 -15.27
C LEU A 109 -3.43 -14.35 -16.71
N ASN A 110 -2.81 -13.24 -17.08
CA ASN A 110 -2.90 -12.70 -18.44
C ASN A 110 -2.22 -13.62 -19.46
N ALA A 111 -1.09 -14.22 -19.12
CA ALA A 111 -0.42 -15.21 -19.96
C ALA A 111 -1.31 -16.45 -20.20
N ASP A 112 -1.92 -17.01 -19.15
CA ASP A 112 -2.86 -18.14 -19.26
C ASP A 112 -4.08 -17.77 -20.12
N ARG A 113 -4.67 -16.59 -19.88
CA ARG A 113 -5.77 -16.06 -20.70
C ARG A 113 -5.39 -15.97 -22.18
N ASN A 114 -4.21 -15.41 -22.47
CA ASN A 114 -3.75 -15.25 -23.85
C ASN A 114 -3.46 -16.59 -24.52
N LYS A 115 -2.90 -17.55 -23.78
CA LYS A 115 -2.70 -18.92 -24.25
C LYS A 115 -4.02 -19.59 -24.62
N LEU A 116 -5.02 -19.53 -23.75
CA LEU A 116 -6.36 -20.09 -24.02
C LEU A 116 -7.01 -19.43 -25.25
N LYS A 117 -6.86 -18.11 -25.41
CA LYS A 117 -7.33 -17.41 -26.62
C LYS A 117 -6.62 -17.88 -27.89
N GLN A 118 -5.31 -18.11 -27.83
CA GLN A 118 -4.56 -18.65 -28.97
C GLN A 118 -4.97 -20.07 -29.32
N GLU A 119 -5.25 -20.92 -28.32
CA GLU A 119 -5.79 -22.27 -28.54
C GLU A 119 -7.17 -22.20 -29.19
N LEU A 120 -8.04 -21.28 -28.74
CA LEU A 120 -9.33 -21.01 -29.38
C LEU A 120 -9.20 -20.59 -30.85
N GLU A 121 -8.30 -19.66 -31.16
CA GLU A 121 -8.09 -19.25 -32.56
C GLU A 121 -7.55 -20.41 -33.40
N LYS A 122 -6.69 -21.28 -32.86
CA LYS A 122 -6.24 -22.49 -33.57
C LYS A 122 -7.38 -23.46 -33.86
N ILE A 123 -8.26 -23.71 -32.88
CA ILE A 123 -9.45 -24.56 -33.08
C ILE A 123 -10.35 -23.95 -34.15
N LYS A 124 -10.59 -22.63 -34.07
CA LYS A 124 -11.37 -21.90 -35.07
C LYS A 124 -10.75 -22.01 -36.45
N THR A 125 -9.44 -21.82 -36.62
CA THR A 125 -8.83 -21.98 -37.95
C THR A 125 -8.94 -23.42 -38.43
N GLN A 126 -8.66 -24.41 -37.58
CA GLN A 126 -8.75 -25.83 -37.94
C GLN A 126 -10.16 -26.26 -38.36
N GLN A 127 -11.20 -25.72 -37.73
CA GLN A 127 -12.59 -26.07 -38.03
C GLN A 127 -13.18 -25.23 -39.16
N CYS A 128 -12.90 -23.92 -39.20
CA CYS A 128 -13.51 -23.02 -40.17
C CYS A 128 -12.86 -23.07 -41.55
N THR A 129 -11.55 -23.33 -41.67
CA THR A 129 -10.91 -23.35 -42.99
C THR A 129 -11.43 -24.46 -43.90
N PRO A 130 -11.59 -25.72 -43.45
CA PRO A 130 -12.14 -26.78 -44.32
C PRO A 130 -13.62 -26.54 -44.63
N LEU A 131 -14.38 -25.99 -43.68
CA LEU A 131 -15.78 -25.63 -43.92
C LEU A 131 -15.90 -24.53 -44.98
N GLN A 132 -14.97 -23.56 -44.98
CA GLN A 132 -14.94 -22.51 -46.00
C GLN A 132 -14.58 -23.08 -47.38
N GLU A 133 -13.59 -23.98 -47.44
CA GLU A 133 -13.24 -24.68 -48.69
C GLU A 133 -14.43 -25.49 -49.25
N ILE A 134 -15.11 -26.27 -48.39
CA ILE A 134 -16.32 -27.02 -48.80
C ILE A 134 -17.40 -26.06 -49.29
N LYS A 135 -17.61 -24.93 -48.61
CA LYS A 135 -18.59 -23.92 -49.02
C LYS A 135 -18.26 -23.35 -50.40
N ASP A 136 -17.00 -23.02 -50.66
CA ASP A 136 -16.55 -22.46 -51.94
C ASP A 136 -16.68 -23.50 -53.05
N GLU A 137 -16.33 -24.76 -52.80
CA GLU A 137 -16.52 -25.87 -53.74
C GLU A 137 -18.00 -26.08 -54.10
N VAL A 138 -18.89 -26.12 -53.10
CA VAL A 138 -20.35 -26.27 -53.32
C VAL A 138 -20.90 -25.08 -54.13
N THR A 139 -20.44 -23.87 -53.83
CA THR A 139 -20.86 -22.66 -54.56
C THR A 139 -20.43 -22.74 -56.03
N ASN A 140 -19.16 -23.05 -56.28
CA ASN A 140 -18.61 -23.17 -57.63
C ASN A 140 -19.32 -24.28 -58.44
N TRP A 141 -19.59 -25.43 -57.81
CA TRP A 141 -20.31 -26.52 -58.45
C TRP A 141 -21.74 -26.14 -58.81
N THR A 142 -22.43 -25.46 -57.89
CA THR A 142 -23.81 -24.98 -58.12
C THR A 142 -23.86 -24.01 -59.29
N GLU A 143 -22.97 -23.02 -59.31
CA GLU A 143 -22.87 -22.07 -60.43
C GLU A 143 -22.54 -22.77 -61.76
N ALA A 144 -21.62 -23.74 -61.76
CA ALA A 144 -21.27 -24.50 -62.96
C ALA A 144 -22.46 -25.33 -63.49
N MET A 145 -23.21 -25.97 -62.59
CA MET A 145 -24.41 -26.74 -62.92
C MET A 145 -25.51 -25.83 -63.49
N GLU A 146 -25.80 -24.71 -62.83
CA GLU A 146 -26.80 -23.73 -63.28
C GLU A 146 -26.43 -23.15 -64.64
N ASN A 147 -25.17 -22.77 -64.85
CA ASN A 147 -24.69 -22.25 -66.13
C ASN A 147 -24.81 -23.30 -67.25
N THR A 148 -24.44 -24.55 -66.98
CA THR A 148 -24.58 -25.66 -67.95
C THR A 148 -26.04 -25.89 -68.31
N GLN A 149 -26.96 -25.83 -67.33
CA GLN A 149 -28.40 -25.89 -67.59
C GLN A 149 -28.90 -24.72 -68.43
N VAL A 150 -28.44 -23.49 -68.17
CA VAL A 150 -28.84 -22.31 -68.94
C VAL A 150 -28.38 -22.43 -70.39
N VAL A 151 -27.15 -22.88 -70.63
CA VAL A 151 -26.61 -23.11 -71.99
C VAL A 151 -27.41 -24.20 -72.70
N ALA A 152 -27.64 -25.35 -72.05
CA ALA A 152 -28.42 -26.44 -72.61
C ALA A 152 -29.85 -26.00 -72.98
N LYS A 153 -30.54 -25.29 -72.07
CA LYS A 153 -31.88 -24.74 -72.33
C LYS A 153 -31.90 -23.77 -73.50
N LYS A 154 -30.88 -22.91 -73.64
CA LYS A 154 -30.78 -21.95 -74.76
C LYS A 154 -30.59 -22.65 -76.10
N ILE A 155 -29.72 -23.66 -76.16
CA ILE A 155 -29.45 -24.41 -77.40
C ILE A 155 -30.67 -25.23 -77.81
N MET A 156 -31.37 -25.83 -76.84
CA MET A 156 -32.63 -26.55 -77.11
C MET A 156 -33.76 -25.64 -77.59
N ALA A 157 -33.79 -24.39 -77.17
CA ALA A 157 -34.79 -23.41 -77.62
C ALA A 157 -34.46 -22.77 -78.97
N ALA A 158 -33.22 -22.90 -79.45
CA ALA A 158 -32.81 -22.40 -80.74
C ALA A 158 -33.33 -23.31 -81.86
N GLU A 159 -33.95 -22.75 -82.90
CA GLU A 159 -34.40 -23.48 -84.09
C GLU A 159 -33.23 -23.90 -85.03
N ASN A 160 -32.02 -24.09 -84.49
CA ASN A 160 -30.84 -24.49 -85.25
C ASN A 160 -30.41 -25.92 -84.90
N GLN A 161 -30.81 -26.87 -85.75
CA GLN A 161 -30.51 -28.30 -85.59
C GLN A 161 -29.00 -28.60 -85.58
N TRP A 162 -28.17 -27.78 -86.25
CA TRP A 162 -26.73 -28.00 -86.32
C TRP A 162 -26.02 -27.66 -85.01
N ASP A 163 -26.47 -26.63 -84.28
CA ASP A 163 -25.91 -26.27 -82.98
C ASP A 163 -26.23 -27.32 -81.92
N ILE A 164 -27.45 -27.89 -81.99
CA ILE A 164 -27.88 -28.99 -81.11
C ILE A 164 -26.98 -30.21 -81.32
N LEU A 165 -26.84 -30.68 -82.56
CA LEU A 165 -26.02 -31.87 -82.88
C LEU A 165 -24.52 -31.62 -82.65
N GLY A 166 -24.05 -30.39 -82.87
CA GLY A 166 -22.64 -30.02 -82.68
C GLY A 166 -22.23 -29.94 -81.21
N MET A 167 -23.12 -29.45 -80.34
CA MET A 167 -22.82 -29.25 -78.92
C MET A 167 -23.33 -30.36 -77.99
N GLU A 168 -24.16 -31.28 -78.48
CA GLU A 168 -24.76 -32.37 -77.70
C GLU A 168 -23.73 -33.11 -76.85
N LYS A 169 -22.61 -33.50 -77.46
CA LYS A 169 -21.55 -34.24 -76.78
C LYS A 169 -20.91 -33.42 -75.65
N ASP A 170 -20.50 -32.19 -75.95
CA ASP A 170 -19.80 -31.34 -74.98
C ASP A 170 -20.67 -31.01 -73.76
N ILE A 171 -21.97 -30.76 -73.98
CA ILE A 171 -22.93 -30.49 -72.90
C ILE A 171 -23.20 -31.75 -72.08
N THR A 172 -23.36 -32.91 -72.73
CA THR A 172 -23.60 -34.18 -72.05
C THR A 172 -22.39 -34.62 -71.23
N ASP A 173 -21.18 -34.44 -71.77
CA ASP A 173 -19.92 -34.71 -71.08
C ASP A 173 -19.73 -33.75 -69.89
N ALA A 174 -20.10 -32.47 -70.03
CA ALA A 174 -20.09 -31.52 -68.92
C ALA A 174 -21.06 -31.92 -67.79
N PHE A 175 -22.29 -32.34 -68.12
CA PHE A 175 -23.25 -32.82 -67.12
C PHE A 175 -22.77 -34.10 -66.43
N LYS A 176 -22.21 -35.07 -67.15
CA LYS A 176 -21.65 -36.28 -66.55
C LYS A 176 -20.54 -35.95 -65.55
N LYS A 177 -19.60 -35.08 -65.95
CA LYS A 177 -18.51 -34.66 -65.07
C LYS A 177 -19.03 -34.01 -63.78
N LEU A 178 -19.97 -33.07 -63.91
CA LEU A 178 -20.57 -32.43 -62.73
C LEU A 178 -21.35 -33.44 -61.86
N HIS A 179 -21.95 -34.47 -62.46
CA HIS A 179 -22.65 -35.50 -61.69
C HIS A 179 -21.68 -36.42 -60.91
N ASP A 180 -20.52 -36.74 -61.49
CA ASP A 180 -19.46 -37.46 -60.77
C ASP A 180 -18.90 -36.63 -59.61
N ASP A 181 -18.73 -35.31 -59.82
CA ASP A 181 -18.27 -34.36 -58.79
C ASP A 181 -19.30 -34.19 -57.64
N ASP A 182 -20.61 -34.29 -57.92
CA ASP A 182 -21.70 -34.24 -56.91
C ASP A 182 -21.57 -35.35 -55.86
N VAL A 183 -21.28 -36.59 -56.31
CA VAL A 183 -21.07 -37.74 -55.42
C VAL A 183 -19.88 -37.49 -54.48
N ALA A 184 -18.82 -36.86 -54.98
CA ALA A 184 -17.66 -36.51 -54.18
C ALA A 184 -17.96 -35.41 -53.15
N LEU A 185 -18.75 -34.40 -53.51
CA LEU A 185 -19.20 -33.33 -52.60
C LEU A 185 -20.11 -33.86 -51.49
N ASN A 186 -21.04 -34.75 -51.83
CA ASN A 186 -22.02 -35.27 -50.88
C ASN A 186 -21.36 -36.10 -49.76
N ASN A 187 -20.25 -36.78 -50.06
CA ASN A 187 -19.46 -37.52 -49.07
C ASN A 187 -18.75 -36.60 -48.05
N LYS A 188 -18.50 -35.32 -48.39
CA LYS A 188 -17.89 -34.34 -47.47
C LYS A 188 -18.87 -33.86 -46.38
N HIS A 189 -20.17 -34.14 -46.51
CA HIS A 189 -21.20 -33.82 -45.50
C HIS A 189 -20.89 -34.40 -44.11
N LEU A 190 -20.26 -35.59 -44.03
CA LEU A 190 -19.87 -36.19 -42.75
C LEU A 190 -18.90 -35.31 -41.95
N SER A 191 -17.97 -34.62 -42.63
CA SER A 191 -16.97 -33.77 -41.98
C SER A 191 -17.60 -32.52 -41.35
N VAL A 192 -18.69 -32.00 -41.95
CA VAL A 192 -19.47 -30.89 -41.40
C VAL A 192 -20.19 -31.30 -40.10
N GLN A 193 -20.71 -32.52 -40.06
CA GLN A 193 -21.48 -33.05 -38.94
C GLN A 193 -20.61 -33.34 -37.70
N GLU A 194 -19.35 -33.73 -37.90
CA GLU A 194 -18.34 -33.88 -36.84
C GLU A 194 -17.99 -32.54 -36.17
N VAL A 195 -17.84 -31.47 -36.96
CA VAL A 195 -17.57 -30.12 -36.43
C VAL A 195 -18.75 -29.61 -35.59
N LEU A 196 -19.99 -29.79 -36.07
CA LEU A 196 -21.21 -29.37 -35.34
C LEU A 196 -21.38 -30.07 -33.98
N SER A 197 -20.82 -31.27 -33.82
CA SER A 197 -20.92 -32.06 -32.59
C SER A 197 -19.84 -31.74 -31.56
N THR A 198 -18.86 -30.90 -31.90
CA THR A 198 -17.71 -30.61 -31.04
C THR A 198 -18.04 -29.47 -30.05
N ILE A 199 -18.09 -29.80 -28.75
CA ILE A 199 -18.24 -28.81 -27.67
C ILE A 199 -16.86 -28.38 -27.20
N ILE A 200 -16.57 -27.08 -27.28
CA ILE A 200 -15.32 -26.51 -26.79
C ILE A 200 -15.45 -26.20 -25.29
N THR A 201 -14.61 -26.82 -24.46
CA THR A 201 -14.57 -26.60 -23.01
C THR A 201 -13.19 -26.15 -22.56
N PHE A 202 -13.10 -25.21 -21.61
CA PHE A 202 -11.83 -24.79 -21.01
C PHE A 202 -11.91 -24.73 -19.49
N SER A 203 -10.77 -25.02 -18.86
CA SER A 203 -10.55 -24.91 -17.42
C SER A 203 -9.30 -24.06 -17.17
N PRO A 204 -9.38 -22.98 -16.36
CA PRO A 204 -8.20 -22.17 -16.03
C PRO A 204 -7.15 -22.97 -15.24
N SER A 205 -5.88 -22.87 -15.62
CA SER A 205 -4.79 -23.66 -15.00
C SER A 205 -4.27 -23.04 -13.69
N VAL A 206 -4.59 -21.77 -13.45
CA VAL A 206 -3.92 -20.89 -12.46
C VAL A 206 -4.51 -20.93 -11.04
N MET A 207 -5.46 -21.82 -10.75
CA MET A 207 -5.99 -22.01 -9.38
C MET A 207 -5.13 -22.93 -8.49
N ASN A 208 -4.04 -23.52 -9.03
CA ASN A 208 -3.11 -24.29 -8.20
C ASN A 208 -1.99 -23.36 -7.68
N VAL A 209 -2.23 -22.76 -6.52
CA VAL A 209 -1.23 -21.97 -5.79
C VAL A 209 -0.08 -22.91 -5.43
N SER A 210 1.00 -22.84 -6.20
CA SER A 210 2.26 -23.50 -5.84
C SER A 210 2.77 -22.83 -4.57
N ASN A 211 2.55 -23.48 -3.42
CA ASN A 211 3.19 -23.13 -2.17
C ASN A 211 4.71 -23.25 -2.36
N SER A 212 5.36 -22.12 -2.63
CA SER A 212 6.80 -22.01 -2.45
C SER A 212 7.05 -21.79 -0.96
N PRO A 213 8.09 -22.43 -0.38
CA PRO A 213 8.30 -22.40 1.05
C PRO A 213 8.67 -20.98 1.47
N SER A 214 7.73 -20.30 2.13
CA SER A 214 8.10 -19.21 3.02
C SER A 214 9.10 -19.78 4.03
N GLN A 215 10.33 -19.26 4.02
CA GLN A 215 11.23 -19.36 5.17
C GLN A 215 10.57 -18.60 6.32
N MET A 216 9.58 -19.23 6.93
CA MET A 216 9.22 -18.95 8.30
C MET A 216 10.27 -19.62 9.15
N SER A 217 11.07 -18.80 9.82
CA SER A 217 11.80 -19.22 11.00
C SER A 217 10.78 -19.72 12.02
N ASN A 218 10.52 -21.03 11.99
CA ASN A 218 9.75 -21.71 13.02
C ASN A 218 10.59 -21.72 14.30
N GLN A 219 10.23 -20.89 15.27
CA GLN A 219 10.38 -21.31 16.65
C GLN A 219 9.06 -21.90 17.13
N VAL A 220 9.13 -23.20 17.32
CA VAL A 220 8.12 -24.15 17.73
C VAL A 220 7.46 -23.73 19.05
N THR A 221 6.13 -23.68 19.00
CA THR A 221 5.15 -24.10 20.01
C THR A 221 5.67 -24.39 21.42
N ARG A 222 5.35 -23.50 22.38
CA ARG A 222 4.97 -23.92 23.74
C ARG A 222 3.75 -23.15 24.22
N ASN A 223 2.60 -23.60 23.73
CA ASN A 223 1.30 -23.27 24.30
C ASN A 223 1.04 -24.22 25.49
N ARG A 224 1.58 -23.90 26.67
CA ARG A 224 1.07 -24.44 27.95
C ARG A 224 1.28 -23.39 29.05
N LEU A 225 0.16 -23.06 29.71
CA LEU A 225 0.04 -22.41 31.03
C LEU A 225 0.15 -20.89 31.11
N TYR A 226 -0.80 -20.13 30.54
CA TYR A 226 -1.12 -18.79 31.09
C TYR A 226 -2.62 -18.50 31.07
N ASN A 227 -3.40 -19.34 31.75
CA ASN A 227 -4.79 -19.07 32.11
C ASN A 227 -5.02 -19.16 33.64
N ARG A 228 -4.08 -18.63 34.44
CA ARG A 228 -4.23 -18.47 35.90
C ARG A 228 -3.47 -17.27 36.44
N CYS A 229 -3.78 -16.06 35.98
CA CYS A 229 -3.37 -14.86 36.72
C CYS A 229 -4.57 -13.92 36.90
N PRO A 230 -5.12 -13.80 38.12
CA PRO A 230 -6.28 -12.94 38.39
C PRO A 230 -6.01 -11.45 38.16
N THR A 231 -4.73 -11.03 38.18
CA THR A 231 -4.31 -9.64 38.07
C THR A 231 -4.33 -9.09 36.65
N CYS A 232 -4.25 -9.93 35.61
CA CYS A 232 -4.27 -9.46 34.21
C CYS A 232 -5.67 -9.05 33.72
N ARG A 233 -6.75 -9.38 34.46
CA ARG A 233 -8.12 -9.00 34.08
C ARG A 233 -8.47 -7.55 34.47
N GLU A 234 -7.81 -6.99 35.49
CA GLU A 234 -8.05 -5.61 35.93
C GLU A 234 -7.37 -4.54 35.07
N ILE A 235 -6.39 -4.92 34.25
CA ILE A 235 -5.63 -3.96 33.42
C ILE A 235 -6.43 -3.52 32.18
N ARG A 236 -7.40 -4.33 31.72
CA ARG A 236 -8.26 -3.96 30.57
C ARG A 236 -9.28 -2.86 30.85
N ASN A 237 -9.53 -2.52 32.11
CA ASN A 237 -10.49 -1.48 32.50
C ASN A 237 -9.85 -0.19 33.03
N ARG A 238 -8.53 -0.02 32.91
CA ARG A 238 -7.91 1.28 33.22
C ARG A 238 -7.74 2.09 31.95
N THR A 239 -8.48 3.19 31.89
CA THR A 239 -8.35 4.27 30.92
C THR A 239 -6.86 4.60 30.72
N PRO A 240 -6.38 4.88 29.49
CA PRO A 240 -4.97 5.19 29.28
C PRO A 240 -4.58 6.39 30.15
N LEU A 241 -3.57 6.20 31.00
CA LEU A 241 -2.92 7.33 31.66
C LEU A 241 -2.32 8.19 30.54
N LYS A 242 -3.00 9.31 30.23
CA LYS A 242 -2.45 10.39 29.42
C LYS A 242 -1.11 10.76 30.05
N PHE A 243 -0.01 10.48 29.34
CA PHE A 243 1.25 11.13 29.61
C PHE A 243 1.01 12.62 29.38
N GLN A 244 0.86 13.39 30.47
CA GLN A 244 0.96 14.82 30.38
C GLN A 244 2.40 15.13 29.97
N PRO A 245 2.63 16.01 28.97
CA PRO A 245 3.95 16.55 28.77
C PRO A 245 4.38 17.18 30.10
N VAL A 246 5.64 16.96 30.51
CA VAL A 246 6.21 17.68 31.65
C VAL A 246 6.17 19.16 31.26
N SER A 247 5.12 19.86 31.71
CA SER A 247 4.99 21.30 31.61
C SER A 247 6.24 21.89 32.24
N GLY A 248 6.89 22.80 31.50
CA GLY A 248 8.13 23.43 31.90
C GLY A 248 8.09 23.82 33.37
N ILE A 249 9.16 23.49 34.09
CA ILE A 249 9.46 24.11 35.38
C ILE A 249 9.39 25.63 35.12
N PRO A 250 8.64 26.41 35.91
CA PRO A 250 8.56 27.85 35.70
C PRO A 250 9.96 28.44 35.88
N VAL A 251 10.63 28.71 34.77
CA VAL A 251 11.76 29.64 34.73
C VAL A 251 11.11 31.02 34.77
N ASN A 252 11.39 31.78 35.83
CA ASN A 252 10.95 33.16 35.98
C ASN A 252 11.28 33.96 34.70
N GLU A 253 10.25 34.36 33.95
CA GLU A 253 10.35 34.97 32.61
C GLU A 253 10.95 36.40 32.60
N ASN A 254 11.33 36.96 33.75
CA ASN A 254 11.88 38.31 33.85
C ASN A 254 13.36 38.48 33.42
N LEU A 255 13.90 37.61 32.56
CA LEU A 255 15.33 37.64 32.19
C LEU A 255 15.66 37.58 30.68
N LEU A 256 14.67 37.64 29.79
CA LEU A 256 14.92 37.71 28.34
C LEU A 256 14.59 39.11 27.81
N GLY A 257 15.61 39.98 27.80
CA GLY A 257 15.55 41.29 27.18
C GLY A 257 15.52 41.18 25.66
N THR A 258 14.48 41.76 25.06
CA THR A 258 14.31 42.02 23.63
C THR A 258 15.45 42.85 23.05
N VAL A 259 16.08 42.34 21.98
CA VAL A 259 17.00 43.11 21.13
C VAL A 259 16.17 43.98 20.20
N GLN A 260 16.03 45.27 20.54
CA GLN A 260 15.66 46.29 19.55
C GLN A 260 16.92 46.71 18.80
N GLN A 261 16.92 46.47 17.49
CA GLN A 261 17.83 47.11 16.54
C GLN A 261 17.37 48.56 16.36
N SER A 262 18.26 49.52 16.60
CA SER A 262 18.03 50.92 16.20
C SER A 262 18.54 51.14 14.77
N PRO A 263 17.81 51.86 13.90
CA PRO A 263 18.28 52.24 12.58
C PRO A 263 19.07 53.57 12.61
N ARG A 264 20.16 53.58 11.83
CA ARG A 264 21.03 54.69 11.38
C ARG A 264 21.68 55.58 12.44
#